data_AF-A0A397HIF2-F1
#
_entry.id   AF-A0A397HIF2-F1
#
_cell.length_a   1.000
_cell.length_b   1.000
_cell.length_c   1.000
_cell.angle_alpha   90.00
_cell.angle_beta   90.00
_cell.angle_gamma   90.00
#
_symmetry.space_group_name_H-M   'P 1'
#
loop_
_entity.id
_entity.type
_entity.pdbx_description
1 polymer ?
#
loop_
_entity_poly.entity_id
_entity_poly.type
_entity_poly.pdbx_seq_one_letter_code
_entity_poly.pdbx_strand_id
1 'polypeptide(L)'
;MKLFVNNEFPKLDWNVKLNLAKQIANILMILFMEGRLKGKREMIIPGTPPKYKEIYAECWKHDKNSRPNISQEVENLSEIIIANNYR
;
A
#
# COMPACT_ATOMS: atom_id res chain seq x y z
N MET A 1 -12.73 8.76 -10.40
CA MET A 1 -11.75 7.70 -10.03
C MET A 1 -12.37 6.31 -10.06
N LYS A 2 -13.43 6.00 -9.28
CA LYS A 2 -14.11 4.68 -9.31
C LYS A 2 -14.52 4.21 -10.72
N LEU A 3 -15.08 5.10 -11.55
CA LEU A 3 -15.48 4.77 -12.93
C LEU A 3 -14.30 4.35 -13.80
N PHE A 4 -13.19 5.09 -13.75
CA PHE A 4 -11.97 4.75 -14.47
C PHE A 4 -11.39 3.42 -14.01
N VAL A 5 -11.30 3.22 -12.68
CA VAL A 5 -10.76 1.99 -12.08
C VAL A 5 -11.57 0.75 -12.48
N ASN A 6 -12.90 0.87 -12.52
CA ASN A 6 -13.76 -0.28 -12.78
C ASN A 6 -13.96 -0.57 -14.27
N ASN A 7 -13.96 0.47 -15.12
CA ASN A 7 -14.35 0.32 -16.53
C ASN A 7 -13.18 0.46 -17.51
N GLU A 8 -12.17 1.25 -17.18
CA GLU A 8 -11.12 1.64 -18.13
C GLU A 8 -9.77 1.00 -17.78
N PHE A 9 -9.42 0.92 -16.50
CA PHE A 9 -8.17 0.32 -16.04
C PHE A 9 -8.00 -1.15 -16.46
N PRO A 10 -9.02 -2.03 -16.43
CA PRO A 10 -8.87 -3.41 -16.87
C PRO A 10 -8.45 -3.53 -18.35
N LYS A 11 -8.90 -2.58 -19.18
CA LYS A 11 -8.66 -2.53 -20.64
C LYS A 11 -7.25 -2.06 -21.04
N LEU A 12 -6.49 -1.50 -20.11
CA LEU A 12 -5.13 -1.01 -20.38
C LEU A 12 -4.13 -2.15 -20.56
N ASP A 13 -3.11 -1.93 -21.40
CA ASP A 13 -1.97 -2.83 -21.54
C ASP A 13 -1.10 -2.81 -20.27
N TRP A 14 -0.33 -3.89 -20.08
CA TRP A 14 0.49 -4.07 -18.89
C TRP A 14 1.60 -3.03 -18.76
N ASN A 15 2.14 -2.52 -19.86
CA ASN A 15 3.19 -1.52 -19.84
C ASN A 15 2.63 -0.17 -19.36
N VAL A 16 1.44 0.19 -19.81
CA VAL A 16 0.72 1.39 -19.33
C VAL A 16 0.28 1.22 -17.88
N LYS A 17 -0.24 0.06 -17.47
CA LYS A 17 -0.57 -0.24 -16.06
C LYS A 17 0.66 -0.07 -15.16
N LEU A 18 1.80 -0.60 -15.59
CA LEU A 18 3.06 -0.48 -14.86
C LEU A 18 3.54 0.97 -14.77
N ASN A 19 3.44 1.74 -15.85
CA ASN A 19 3.82 3.15 -15.85
C ASN A 19 2.89 3.99 -14.97
N LEU A 20 1.59 3.70 -14.95
CA LEU A 20 0.64 4.32 -14.03
C LEU A 20 0.96 3.97 -12.58
N ALA A 21 1.27 2.70 -12.27
CA ALA A 21 1.68 2.28 -10.93
C ALA A 21 2.95 3.01 -10.47
N LYS A 22 3.96 3.17 -11.35
CA LYS A 22 5.17 3.96 -11.08
C LYS A 22 4.86 5.43 -10.82
N GLN A 23 3.98 6.03 -11.63
CA GLN A 23 3.56 7.42 -11.43
C GLN A 23 2.81 7.61 -10.11
N ILE A 24 1.89 6.69 -9.78
CA ILE A 24 1.17 6.70 -8.50
C ILE A 24 2.16 6.53 -7.35
N ALA A 25 3.13 5.61 -7.43
CA ALA A 25 4.15 5.43 -6.41
C ALA A 25 5.02 6.68 -6.21
N ASN A 26 5.39 7.37 -7.30
CA ASN A 26 6.15 8.62 -7.23
C ASN A 26 5.34 9.75 -6.61
N ILE A 27 4.07 9.90 -7.00
CA ILE A 27 3.15 10.89 -6.42
C ILE A 27 2.94 10.59 -4.94
N LEU A 28 2.69 9.34 -4.58
CA LEU A 28 2.59 8.90 -3.18
C LEU A 28 3.88 9.22 -2.43
N MET A 29 5.06 8.93 -2.99
CA MET A 29 6.35 9.24 -2.38
C MET A 29 6.50 10.74 -2.09
N ILE A 30 6.13 11.62 -3.03
CA ILE A 30 6.15 13.07 -2.85
C ILE A 30 5.16 13.49 -1.75
N LEU A 31 3.93 13.01 -1.79
CA LEU A 31 2.90 13.30 -0.77
C LEU A 31 3.31 12.77 0.62
N PHE A 32 3.99 11.62 0.69
CA PHE A 32 4.56 11.06 1.92
C PHE A 32 5.70 11.91 2.47
N MET A 33 6.53 12.53 1.62
CA MET A 33 7.57 13.46 2.06
C MET A 33 6.96 14.74 2.65
N GLU A 34 5.94 15.30 1.99
CA GLU A 34 5.20 16.47 2.48
C GLU A 34 4.39 16.16 3.75
N GLY A 35 3.79 14.97 3.82
CA GLY A 35 3.07 14.45 4.98
C GLY A 35 4.01 14.21 6.17
N ARG A 36 5.24 13.74 5.93
CA ARG A 36 6.29 13.63 6.96
C ARG A 36 6.68 14.98 7.56
N LEU A 37 6.75 16.04 6.75
CA LEU A 37 7.02 17.40 7.25
C LEU A 37 5.87 17.95 8.12
N LYS A 38 4.64 17.43 7.95
CA LYS A 38 3.43 17.84 8.69
C LYS A 38 2.94 16.81 9.71
N GLY A 39 3.63 15.67 9.87
CA GLY A 39 3.24 14.58 10.78
C GLY A 39 1.90 13.89 10.47
N LYS A 40 1.31 14.10 9.29
CA LYS A 40 -0.02 13.55 8.94
C LYS A 40 0.12 12.19 8.24
N ARG A 41 -0.60 11.18 8.74
CA ARG A 41 -0.66 9.81 8.20
C ARG A 41 -1.97 9.61 7.44
N GLU A 42 -1.95 8.73 6.43
CA GLU A 42 -3.17 8.34 5.72
C GLU A 42 -4.15 7.61 6.65
N MET A 43 -5.45 7.79 6.40
CA MET A 43 -6.48 7.08 7.16
C MET A 43 -6.64 5.65 6.64
N ILE A 44 -6.76 4.69 7.55
CA ILE A 44 -7.05 3.30 7.21
C ILE A 44 -8.44 3.19 6.58
N ILE A 45 -8.53 2.52 5.43
CA ILE A 45 -9.77 2.35 4.69
C ILE A 45 -10.65 1.27 5.36
N PRO A 46 -11.99 1.47 5.50
CA PRO A 46 -12.89 0.43 5.96
C PRO A 46 -12.82 -0.84 5.10
N GLY A 47 -12.80 -2.01 5.73
CA GLY A 47 -12.63 -3.30 5.03
C GLY A 47 -11.17 -3.75 4.84
N THR A 48 -10.17 -2.92 5.16
CA THR A 48 -8.78 -3.37 5.20
C THR A 48 -8.61 -4.52 6.22
N PRO A 49 -7.93 -5.64 5.84
CA PRO A 49 -7.67 -6.75 6.75
C PRO A 49 -6.95 -6.28 8.03
N PRO A 50 -7.37 -6.72 9.24
CA PRO A 50 -6.76 -6.30 10.51
C PRO A 50 -5.23 -6.49 10.53
N LYS A 51 -4.76 -7.64 10.03
CA LYS A 51 -3.33 -7.96 9.97
C LYS A 51 -2.54 -7.00 9.07
N TYR A 52 -3.15 -6.51 7.98
CA TYR A 52 -2.53 -5.51 7.12
C TYR A 52 -2.35 -4.18 7.86
N LYS A 53 -3.34 -3.79 8.69
CA LYS A 53 -3.25 -2.56 9.50
C LYS A 53 -2.09 -2.63 10.50
N GLU A 54 -1.89 -3.79 11.12
CA GLU A 54 -0.78 -4.04 12.05
C GLU A 54 0.57 -3.89 11.34
N ILE A 55 0.75 -4.58 10.21
CA ILE A 55 1.97 -4.51 9.41
C ILE A 55 2.24 -3.05 9.00
N TYR A 56 1.24 -2.37 8.45
CA TYR A 56 1.36 -0.97 8.04
C TYR A 56 1.79 -0.05 9.20
N ALA A 57 1.22 -0.24 10.40
CA ALA A 57 1.58 0.56 11.57
C ALA A 57 3.04 0.31 12.01
N GLU A 58 3.48 -0.94 11.98
CA GLU A 58 4.84 -1.39 12.31
C GLU A 58 5.89 -0.82 11.33
N CYS A 59 5.63 -0.91 10.02
CA CYS A 59 6.47 -0.30 8.97
C CYS A 59 6.66 1.21 9.19
N TRP A 60 5.68 1.85 9.82
CA TRP A 60 5.59 3.29 10.01
C TRP A 60 6.04 3.78 11.41
N LYS A 61 6.82 2.96 12.12
CA LYS A 61 7.51 3.40 13.35
C LYS A 61 8.52 4.51 13.06
N HIS A 62 8.55 5.52 13.92
CA HIS A 62 9.42 6.69 13.77
C HIS A 62 10.89 6.32 13.80
N ASP A 63 11.27 5.48 14.76
CA ASP A 63 12.59 4.87 14.81
C ASP A 63 12.74 3.85 13.67
N LYS A 64 13.79 4.02 12.87
CA LYS A 64 14.13 3.15 11.75
C LYS A 64 14.51 1.75 12.22
N ASN A 65 15.16 1.62 13.38
CA ASN A 65 15.63 0.34 13.90
C ASN A 65 14.50 -0.51 14.47
N SER A 66 13.40 0.14 14.87
CA SER A 66 12.19 -0.53 15.34
C SER A 66 11.26 -1.00 14.22
N ARG A 67 11.61 -0.73 12.94
CA ARG A 67 10.82 -1.17 11.79
C ARG A 67 11.09 -2.64 11.47
N PRO A 68 10.09 -3.38 10.97
CA PRO A 68 10.28 -4.78 10.64
C PRO A 68 11.25 -4.98 9.46
N ASN A 69 11.78 -6.20 9.37
CA ASN A 69 12.55 -6.63 8.20
C ASN A 69 11.61 -6.85 7.02
N ILE A 70 11.99 -6.35 5.83
CA ILE A 70 11.19 -6.45 4.61
C ILE A 70 10.82 -7.90 4.25
N SER A 71 11.73 -8.86 4.45
CA SER A 71 11.47 -10.28 4.19
C SER A 71 10.35 -10.82 5.07
N GLN A 72 10.34 -10.43 6.35
CA GLN A 72 9.28 -10.80 7.29
C GLN A 72 7.93 -10.17 6.93
N GLU A 73 7.94 -8.93 6.45
CA GLU A 73 6.72 -8.25 5.99
C GLU A 73 6.13 -8.93 4.75
N VAL A 74 6.98 -9.33 3.80
CA VAL A 74 6.56 -10.05 2.59
C VAL A 74 5.90 -11.39 2.94
N GLU A 75 6.45 -12.14 3.88
CA GLU A 75 5.85 -13.39 4.38
C GLU A 75 4.49 -13.12 5.03
N ASN A 76 4.41 -12.15 5.95
CA ASN A 76 3.16 -11.80 6.63
C ASN A 76 2.07 -11.33 5.65
N LEU A 77 2.45 -10.60 4.59
CA LEU A 77 1.53 -10.17 3.54
C LEU A 77 1.02 -11.36 2.71
N SER A 78 1.88 -12.35 2.45
CA SER A 78 1.50 -13.56 1.71
C SER A 78 0.43 -14.37 2.43
N GLU A 79 0.52 -14.48 3.76
CA GLU A 79 -0.49 -15.14 4.59
C GLU A 79 -1.85 -14.43 4.52
N ILE A 80 -1.88 -13.10 4.49
CA ILE A 80 -3.11 -12.32 4.34
C ILE A 80 -3.76 -12.59 2.99
N ILE A 81 -2.96 -12.64 1.92
CA ILE A 81 -3.46 -12.91 0.56
C ILE A 81 -4.06 -14.32 0.50
N ILE A 82 -3.35 -15.31 1.05
CA ILE A 82 -3.81 -16.69 1.16
C ILE A 82 -5.15 -16.74 1.91
N ALA A 83 -5.23 -16.20 3.13
CA ALA A 83 -6.43 -16.25 3.96
C ALA A 83 -7.67 -15.57 3.32
N ASN A 84 -7.47 -14.57 2.48
CA ASN A 84 -8.57 -13.90 1.76
C ASN A 84 -8.99 -14.64 0.48
N ASN A 85 -8.11 -15.43 -0.13
CA ASN A 85 -8.42 -16.23 -1.32
C ASN A 85 -9.18 -17.53 -0.98
N TYR A 86 -9.14 -17.98 0.27
CA TYR A 86 -9.86 -19.15 0.78
C TYR A 86 -11.12 -18.77 1.58
N ARG A 87 -11.65 -17.55 1.42
CA ARG A 87 -12.91 -17.07 2.00
C ARG A 87 -14.00 -16.90 0.96
#